data_AF-A0AAN7XHV5-F1
#
_entry.id   AF-A0AAN7XHV5-F1
#
_cell.length_a   1.000
_cell.length_b   1.000
_cell.length_c   1.000
_cell.angle_alpha   90.00
_cell.angle_beta   90.00
_cell.angle_gamma   90.00
#
_symmetry.space_group_name_H-M   'P 1'
#
loop_
_entity.id
_entity.type
_entity.pdbx_description
1 polymer ?
#
loop_
_entity_poly.entity_id
_entity_poly.type
_entity_poly.pdbx_seq_one_letter_code
_entity_poly.pdbx_strand_id
1 'polypeptide(L)'
;MSGRDRNTFITNHRAEDVEKLTLRMKNGLGSSKYKPAEYKRLQAIVDAKRLESDLIGLKVQKTRCAAKATKESSILRQHRQVWSRECPRLQKAEEKAENDIKDFLQKLRPNGRTDTAIFSLQDFGLLLEREREAFRKATVEPVLQLKDDLGFRLGEARQQLTADGSNWEEVKQQIHFVKDQQEEITAKLNAEHQALEEEIIGFGLEKYLISTSEDLVNVGNCPEEVLDSDCPYPELKDSLIQAFHSLSDRYHSRLQGLQDQLQTTDRFCGWCEDDHQRFLFTLSQYTHDTSNHRALYMDMLQKLFPEKTQKELMEHVRVWDWQRLTKAQLRVGTQQCQRDQEELQARALVTLQEAKHAHQEELKLHRGRQHQQDICSHLREKLQQWRAQQEEVAKLEAAIAARQQEEEEARLRREQEKEDAIRSQHKEKVRQFYLQQQKRRETLAQRDQERLANLRSLMEEQAWRDKERVQFRAEMLQRRKDEREARELERQREEEEKQNRLEALRNQVGVVAEADPERMMSDTEAWRSRQLNVKEFELKRPLYSINTYTDTQIVSDPRVRVEQALREAGLQHSRYAKDVLSVLTPPKPPRRDTQSVIKF
;
A
#
# COMPACT_ATOMS: atom_id res chain seq x y z
N MET A 1 -104.76 6.33 -21.79
CA MET A 1 -105.08 5.77 -23.12
C MET A 1 -106.18 4.74 -22.91
N SER A 2 -107.44 4.94 -23.33
CA SER A 2 -107.90 5.20 -24.70
C SER A 2 -107.46 4.06 -25.64
N GLY A 3 -108.31 3.16 -26.14
CA GLY A 3 -109.75 3.00 -25.90
C GLY A 3 -110.59 3.08 -27.18
N ARG A 4 -110.64 1.98 -27.94
CA ARG A 4 -111.62 1.63 -28.97
C ARG A 4 -111.47 0.16 -29.30
N ASP A 5 -112.55 -0.60 -29.11
CA ASP A 5 -113.04 -1.67 -30.00
C ASP A 5 -114.35 -2.22 -29.43
N ARG A 6 -115.38 -1.36 -29.47
CA ARG A 6 -116.76 -1.76 -29.21
C ARG A 6 -117.39 -2.28 -30.49
N ASN A 7 -117.16 -3.56 -30.79
CA ASN A 7 -118.06 -4.27 -31.71
C ASN A 7 -119.41 -4.44 -31.03
N THR A 8 -120.43 -3.77 -31.56
CA THR A 8 -121.80 -3.78 -31.03
C THR A 8 -122.47 -5.12 -31.33
N PHE A 9 -122.31 -6.10 -30.45
CA PHE A 9 -122.95 -7.41 -30.60
C PHE A 9 -124.48 -7.28 -30.49
N ILE A 10 -125.16 -7.40 -31.63
CA ILE A 10 -126.62 -7.42 -31.74
C ILE A 10 -127.11 -8.75 -31.15
N THR A 11 -127.63 -8.70 -29.92
CA THR A 11 -128.20 -9.86 -29.23
C THR A 11 -129.60 -10.18 -29.76
N ASN A 12 -129.65 -10.89 -30.89
CA ASN A 12 -130.89 -11.48 -31.40
C ASN A 12 -131.40 -12.54 -30.41
N HIS A 13 -132.37 -12.18 -29.58
CA HIS A 13 -132.86 -13.00 -28.48
C HIS A 13 -133.68 -14.20 -29.00
N ARG A 14 -133.06 -15.38 -29.11
CA ARG A 14 -133.75 -16.63 -29.43
C ARG A 14 -134.30 -17.31 -28.17
N ALA A 15 -135.49 -17.92 -28.28
CA ALA A 15 -136.06 -18.72 -27.19
C ALA A 15 -135.17 -19.93 -26.85
N GLU A 16 -134.57 -20.55 -27.86
CA GLU A 16 -133.62 -21.66 -27.72
C GLU A 16 -132.50 -21.39 -26.70
N ASP A 17 -132.06 -20.14 -26.56
CA ASP A 17 -130.92 -19.80 -25.72
C ASP A 17 -131.31 -19.69 -24.23
N VAL A 18 -132.58 -19.42 -23.93
CA VAL A 18 -133.16 -19.57 -22.57
C VAL A 18 -133.32 -21.04 -22.22
N GLU A 19 -133.72 -21.88 -23.18
CA GLU A 19 -133.75 -23.34 -23.00
C GLU A 19 -132.35 -23.91 -22.78
N LYS A 20 -131.35 -23.49 -23.56
CA LYS A 20 -129.94 -23.87 -23.35
C LYS A 20 -129.39 -23.35 -22.02
N LEU A 21 -129.81 -22.17 -21.55
CA LEU A 21 -129.39 -21.65 -20.24
C LEU A 21 -130.04 -22.43 -19.09
N THR A 22 -131.33 -22.74 -19.17
CA THR A 22 -132.05 -23.54 -18.16
C THR A 22 -131.61 -25.00 -18.15
N LEU A 23 -131.22 -25.58 -19.28
CA LEU A 23 -130.51 -26.87 -19.36
C LEU A 23 -129.12 -26.81 -18.68
N ARG A 24 -128.36 -25.72 -18.86
CA ARG A 24 -127.08 -25.51 -18.15
C ARG A 24 -127.25 -25.29 -16.65
N MET A 25 -128.36 -24.70 -16.20
CA MET A 25 -128.66 -24.58 -14.77
C MET A 25 -129.15 -25.92 -14.18
N LYS A 26 -129.98 -26.69 -14.91
CA LYS A 26 -130.43 -28.04 -14.48
C LYS A 26 -129.30 -29.07 -14.42
N ASN A 27 -128.37 -29.04 -15.37
CA ASN A 27 -127.31 -30.05 -15.50
C ASN A 27 -125.97 -29.60 -14.87
N GLY A 28 -125.97 -28.48 -14.14
CA GLY A 28 -124.80 -27.91 -13.49
C GLY A 28 -123.85 -27.13 -14.43
N LEU A 29 -123.04 -26.25 -13.86
CA LEU A 29 -122.13 -25.33 -14.57
C LEU A 29 -120.87 -26.01 -15.15
N GLY A 30 -120.98 -27.27 -15.58
CA GLY A 30 -119.89 -28.05 -16.17
C GLY A 30 -119.62 -27.71 -17.64
N SER A 31 -118.48 -27.08 -17.92
CA SER A 31 -118.01 -26.87 -19.29
C SER A 31 -117.48 -28.18 -19.89
N SER A 32 -118.15 -28.71 -20.91
CA SER A 32 -117.76 -29.96 -21.59
C SER A 32 -116.43 -29.90 -22.35
N LYS A 33 -115.78 -28.74 -22.43
CA LYS A 33 -114.45 -28.56 -23.05
C LYS A 33 -113.30 -29.04 -22.16
N TYR A 34 -113.52 -29.27 -20.87
CA TYR A 34 -112.51 -29.78 -19.95
C TYR A 34 -112.95 -31.12 -19.38
N LYS A 35 -112.14 -32.16 -19.56
CA LYS A 35 -112.32 -33.43 -18.86
C LYS A 35 -112.14 -33.20 -17.35
N PRO A 36 -112.92 -33.86 -16.47
CA PRO A 36 -112.71 -33.75 -15.03
C PRO A 36 -111.28 -34.17 -14.68
N ALA A 37 -110.62 -33.44 -13.79
CA ALA A 37 -109.26 -33.74 -13.39
C ALA A 37 -109.21 -35.13 -12.72
N GLU A 38 -108.46 -36.07 -13.32
CA GLU A 38 -108.25 -37.41 -12.79
C GLU A 38 -107.28 -37.35 -11.59
N TYR A 39 -107.71 -36.77 -10.46
CA TYR A 39 -106.88 -36.55 -9.27
C TYR A 39 -106.18 -37.84 -8.80
N LYS A 40 -106.84 -39.00 -8.89
CA LYS A 40 -106.22 -40.31 -8.59
C LYS A 40 -105.03 -40.64 -9.49
N ARG A 41 -105.09 -40.26 -10.77
CA ARG A 41 -104.01 -40.48 -11.76
C ARG A 41 -102.89 -39.46 -11.59
N LEU A 42 -103.22 -38.20 -11.31
CA LEU A 42 -102.22 -37.18 -10.96
C LEU A 42 -101.48 -37.56 -9.67
N GLN A 43 -102.20 -38.04 -8.64
CA GLN A 43 -101.61 -38.56 -7.42
C GLN A 43 -100.69 -39.76 -7.69
N ALA A 44 -101.14 -40.73 -8.49
CA ALA A 44 -100.29 -41.87 -8.89
C ALA A 44 -99.02 -41.45 -9.66
N ILE A 45 -99.09 -40.40 -10.49
CA ILE A 45 -97.91 -39.83 -11.17
C ILE A 45 -96.98 -39.13 -10.17
N VAL A 46 -97.52 -38.37 -9.21
CA VAL A 46 -96.73 -37.72 -8.14
C VAL A 46 -96.05 -38.76 -7.25
N ASP A 47 -96.74 -39.82 -6.87
CA ASP A 47 -96.18 -40.88 -6.03
C ASP A 47 -95.18 -41.76 -6.79
N ALA A 48 -95.40 -42.03 -8.08
CA ALA A 48 -94.38 -42.62 -8.95
C ALA A 48 -93.13 -41.74 -9.04
N LYS A 49 -93.28 -40.41 -9.16
CA LYS A 49 -92.14 -39.47 -9.18
C LYS A 49 -91.45 -39.31 -7.83
N ARG A 50 -92.16 -39.48 -6.71
CA ARG A 50 -91.56 -39.61 -5.37
C ARG A 50 -90.70 -40.87 -5.30
N LEU A 51 -91.24 -42.04 -5.68
CA LEU A 51 -90.49 -43.30 -5.70
C LEU A 51 -89.27 -43.25 -6.65
N GLU A 52 -89.37 -42.62 -7.82
CA GLU A 52 -88.22 -42.35 -8.69
C GLU A 52 -87.17 -41.46 -7.98
N SER A 53 -87.59 -40.40 -7.31
CA SER A 53 -86.72 -39.49 -6.55
C SER A 53 -86.02 -40.21 -5.39
N ASP A 54 -86.73 -41.08 -4.67
CA ASP A 54 -86.18 -41.86 -3.56
C ASP A 54 -85.17 -42.90 -4.07
N LEU A 55 -85.46 -43.55 -5.21
CA LEU A 55 -84.51 -44.45 -5.89
C LEU A 55 -83.27 -43.70 -6.41
N ILE A 56 -83.40 -42.44 -6.83
CA ILE A 56 -82.26 -41.57 -7.18
C ILE A 56 -81.48 -41.20 -5.91
N GLY A 57 -82.15 -40.82 -4.82
CA GLY A 57 -81.53 -40.54 -3.53
C GLY A 57 -80.71 -41.71 -2.98
N LEU A 58 -81.27 -42.93 -3.03
CA LEU A 58 -80.59 -44.17 -2.67
C LEU A 58 -79.38 -44.46 -3.58
N LYS A 59 -79.46 -44.17 -4.88
CA LYS A 59 -78.30 -44.27 -5.79
C LYS A 59 -77.21 -43.26 -5.45
N VAL A 60 -77.57 -42.00 -5.16
CA VAL A 60 -76.63 -40.94 -4.74
C VAL A 60 -75.98 -41.27 -3.39
N GLN A 61 -76.73 -41.84 -2.44
CA GLN A 61 -76.18 -42.31 -1.17
C GLN A 61 -75.21 -43.47 -1.38
N LYS A 62 -75.55 -44.46 -2.21
CA LYS A 62 -74.66 -45.58 -2.55
C LYS A 62 -73.37 -45.13 -3.23
N THR A 63 -73.44 -44.22 -4.22
CA THR A 63 -72.23 -43.69 -4.87
C THR A 63 -71.39 -42.83 -3.91
N ARG A 64 -72.00 -42.03 -3.02
CA ARG A 64 -71.30 -41.29 -1.97
C ARG A 64 -70.58 -42.22 -0.98
N CYS A 65 -71.20 -43.33 -0.59
CA CYS A 65 -70.57 -44.35 0.27
C CYS A 65 -69.42 -45.07 -0.45
N ALA A 66 -69.58 -45.45 -1.72
CA ALA A 66 -68.50 -46.03 -2.53
C ALA A 66 -67.32 -45.05 -2.72
N ALA A 67 -67.59 -43.76 -2.96
CA ALA A 67 -66.57 -42.72 -3.07
C ALA A 67 -65.81 -42.51 -1.76
N LYS A 68 -66.49 -42.58 -0.60
CA LYS A 68 -65.82 -42.58 0.71
C LYS A 68 -64.90 -43.80 0.87
N ALA A 69 -65.41 -45.01 0.63
CA ALA A 69 -64.66 -46.25 0.80
C ALA A 69 -63.44 -46.34 -0.13
N THR A 70 -63.55 -45.83 -1.37
CA THR A 70 -62.40 -45.76 -2.31
C THR A 70 -61.36 -44.71 -1.87
N LYS A 71 -61.77 -43.56 -1.34
CA LYS A 71 -60.84 -42.59 -0.73
C LYS A 71 -60.11 -43.19 0.47
N GLU A 72 -60.83 -43.84 1.38
CA GLU A 72 -60.25 -44.47 2.57
C GLU A 72 -59.31 -45.62 2.21
N SER A 73 -59.68 -46.48 1.26
CA SER A 73 -58.81 -47.52 0.72
C SER A 73 -57.52 -46.96 0.10
N SER A 74 -57.59 -45.79 -0.55
CA SER A 74 -56.42 -45.10 -1.09
C SER A 74 -55.50 -44.56 0.02
N ILE A 75 -56.06 -43.96 1.07
CA ILE A 75 -55.30 -43.44 2.22
C ILE A 75 -54.64 -44.60 2.99
N LEU A 76 -55.38 -45.68 3.27
CA LEU A 76 -54.84 -46.88 3.91
C LEU A 76 -53.73 -47.54 3.09
N ARG A 77 -53.79 -47.46 1.75
CA ARG A 77 -52.69 -47.91 0.88
C ARG A 77 -51.45 -47.03 1.02
N GLN A 78 -51.62 -45.72 1.13
CA GLN A 78 -50.52 -44.77 1.37
C GLN A 78 -49.87 -45.00 2.74
N HIS A 79 -50.66 -45.18 3.81
CA HIS A 79 -50.14 -45.53 5.14
C HIS A 79 -49.33 -46.84 5.13
N ARG A 80 -49.84 -47.90 4.49
CA ARG A 80 -49.09 -49.15 4.30
C ARG A 80 -47.78 -48.95 3.54
N GLN A 81 -47.76 -48.06 2.54
CA GLN A 81 -46.54 -47.71 1.80
C GLN A 81 -45.53 -46.97 2.69
N VAL A 82 -45.98 -46.05 3.55
CA VAL A 82 -45.12 -45.39 4.56
C VAL A 82 -44.51 -46.44 5.49
N TRP A 83 -45.35 -47.23 6.17
CA TRP A 83 -44.88 -48.26 7.11
C TRP A 83 -43.96 -49.30 6.46
N SER A 84 -44.21 -49.71 5.21
CA SER A 84 -43.31 -50.64 4.49
C SER A 84 -41.89 -50.09 4.22
N ARG A 85 -41.71 -48.76 4.24
CA ARG A 85 -40.41 -48.09 4.13
C ARG A 85 -39.79 -47.83 5.51
N GLU A 86 -40.63 -47.50 6.48
CA GLU A 86 -40.20 -47.17 7.83
C GLU A 86 -39.79 -48.41 8.63
N CYS A 87 -40.42 -49.57 8.47
CA CYS A 87 -40.04 -50.78 9.23
C CYS A 87 -38.55 -51.15 9.04
N PRO A 88 -37.97 -51.23 7.82
CA PRO A 88 -36.53 -51.43 7.65
C PRO A 88 -35.64 -50.29 8.16
N ARG A 89 -36.16 -49.06 8.30
CA ARG A 89 -35.44 -47.93 8.89
C ARG A 89 -35.42 -48.03 10.42
N LEU A 90 -36.54 -48.41 11.02
CA LEU A 90 -36.70 -48.60 12.45
C LEU A 90 -35.92 -49.82 12.94
N GLN A 91 -35.94 -50.95 12.21
CA GLN A 91 -35.10 -52.12 12.51
C GLN A 91 -33.61 -51.76 12.54
N LYS A 92 -33.11 -50.97 11.57
CA LYS A 92 -31.72 -50.49 11.59
C LYS A 92 -31.42 -49.48 12.69
N ALA A 93 -32.42 -48.76 13.18
CA ALA A 93 -32.29 -47.85 14.32
C ALA A 93 -32.29 -48.61 15.65
N GLU A 94 -33.08 -49.68 15.76
CA GLU A 94 -33.11 -50.65 16.86
C GLU A 94 -31.78 -51.41 16.94
N GLU A 95 -31.34 -52.03 15.84
CA GLU A 95 -30.00 -52.65 15.71
C GLU A 95 -28.90 -51.67 16.10
N LYS A 96 -28.95 -50.41 15.64
CA LYS A 96 -27.95 -49.40 16.02
C LYS A 96 -28.04 -49.05 17.50
N ALA A 97 -29.22 -48.84 18.07
CA ALA A 97 -29.39 -48.50 19.48
C ALA A 97 -28.94 -49.64 20.40
N GLU A 98 -29.30 -50.90 20.11
CA GLU A 98 -28.80 -52.06 20.85
C GLU A 98 -27.26 -52.15 20.79
N ASN A 99 -26.65 -51.86 19.63
CA ASN A 99 -25.19 -51.81 19.50
C ASN A 99 -24.57 -50.61 20.24
N ASP A 100 -25.11 -49.40 20.13
CA ASP A 100 -24.62 -48.19 20.83
C ASP A 100 -24.69 -48.40 22.37
N ILE A 101 -25.74 -49.06 22.88
CA ILE A 101 -25.89 -49.44 24.29
C ILE A 101 -24.84 -50.50 24.69
N LYS A 102 -24.65 -51.55 23.88
CA LYS A 102 -23.63 -52.58 24.13
C LYS A 102 -22.21 -51.99 24.12
N ASP A 103 -21.94 -51.05 23.23
CA ASP A 103 -20.71 -50.27 23.18
C ASP A 103 -20.53 -49.38 24.43
N PHE A 104 -21.59 -48.72 24.90
CA PHE A 104 -21.57 -47.91 26.12
C PHE A 104 -21.28 -48.78 27.35
N LEU A 105 -21.98 -49.91 27.51
CA LEU A 105 -21.77 -50.87 28.60
C LEU A 105 -20.34 -51.45 28.62
N GLN A 106 -19.71 -51.65 27.45
CA GLN A 106 -18.30 -52.07 27.36
C GLN A 106 -17.30 -50.95 27.68
N LYS A 107 -17.63 -49.69 27.34
CA LYS A 107 -16.78 -48.51 27.54
C LYS A 107 -16.87 -47.93 28.94
N LEU A 108 -17.97 -48.17 29.66
CA LEU A 108 -18.13 -47.77 31.06
C LEU A 108 -16.95 -48.29 31.89
N ARG A 109 -16.27 -47.35 32.54
CA ARG A 109 -15.29 -47.61 33.59
C ARG A 109 -15.80 -46.99 34.89
N PRO A 110 -15.91 -47.76 35.98
CA PRO A 110 -16.27 -47.20 37.28
C PRO A 110 -15.20 -46.20 37.72
N ASN A 111 -15.63 -45.04 38.21
CA ASN A 111 -14.75 -43.96 38.66
C ASN A 111 -14.30 -44.16 40.12
N GLY A 112 -14.97 -45.00 40.89
CA GLY A 112 -14.65 -45.30 42.28
C GLY A 112 -14.96 -46.74 42.71
N ARG A 113 -14.47 -47.12 43.91
CA ARG A 113 -14.76 -48.43 44.53
C ARG A 113 -16.23 -48.60 44.98
N THR A 114 -17.01 -47.54 44.95
CA THR A 114 -18.45 -47.51 45.27
C THR A 114 -19.33 -48.01 44.14
N ASP A 115 -18.81 -48.07 42.92
CA ASP A 115 -19.62 -48.25 41.70
C ASP A 115 -19.88 -49.73 41.40
N THR A 116 -20.18 -50.53 42.44
CA THR A 116 -20.39 -51.98 42.30
C THR A 116 -21.52 -52.34 41.35
N ALA A 117 -22.55 -51.48 41.24
CA ALA A 117 -23.65 -51.63 40.29
C ALA A 117 -23.18 -51.63 38.82
N ILE A 118 -22.13 -50.87 38.48
CA ILE A 118 -21.63 -50.78 37.10
C ILE A 118 -21.04 -52.11 36.62
N PHE A 119 -20.43 -52.88 37.52
CA PHE A 119 -19.94 -54.23 37.18
C PHE A 119 -21.08 -55.19 36.85
N SER A 120 -22.17 -55.18 37.64
CA SER A 120 -23.33 -56.05 37.41
C SER A 120 -24.13 -55.73 36.14
N LEU A 121 -24.07 -54.51 35.59
CA LEU A 121 -24.79 -54.15 34.35
C LEU A 121 -24.37 -55.01 33.14
N GLN A 122 -23.12 -55.47 33.07
CA GLN A 122 -22.69 -56.37 31.99
C GLN A 122 -23.26 -57.79 32.15
N ASP A 123 -23.32 -58.31 33.37
CA ASP A 123 -23.91 -59.62 33.68
C ASP A 123 -25.43 -59.60 33.48
N PHE A 124 -26.12 -58.52 33.89
CA PHE A 124 -27.55 -58.32 33.64
C PHE A 124 -27.87 -58.33 32.14
N GLY A 125 -27.03 -57.72 31.28
CA GLY A 125 -27.22 -57.77 29.83
C GLY A 125 -27.26 -59.19 29.26
N LEU A 126 -26.40 -60.10 29.77
CA LEU A 126 -26.35 -61.50 29.34
C LEU A 126 -27.46 -62.37 29.96
N LEU A 127 -28.03 -61.97 31.09
CA LEU A 127 -29.21 -62.60 31.69
C LEU A 127 -30.48 -62.19 30.94
N LEU A 128 -30.66 -60.89 30.69
CA LEU A 128 -31.82 -60.33 29.97
C LEU A 128 -32.00 -60.93 28.58
N GLU A 129 -30.93 -61.20 27.81
CA GLU A 129 -31.07 -61.87 26.51
C GLU A 129 -31.67 -63.29 26.63
N ARG A 130 -31.34 -64.03 27.70
CA ARG A 130 -31.85 -65.39 27.96
C ARG A 130 -33.27 -65.36 28.52
N GLU A 131 -33.56 -64.39 29.39
CA GLU A 131 -34.88 -64.19 29.99
C GLU A 131 -35.89 -63.68 28.95
N ARG A 132 -35.50 -62.78 28.04
CA ARG A 132 -36.31 -62.32 26.88
C ARG A 132 -36.70 -63.49 25.98
N GLU A 133 -35.79 -64.44 25.72
CA GLU A 133 -36.05 -65.69 25.00
C GLU A 133 -37.02 -66.62 25.73
N ALA A 134 -36.81 -66.85 27.04
CA ALA A 134 -37.66 -67.72 27.85
C ALA A 134 -39.07 -67.14 28.03
N PHE A 135 -39.17 -65.83 28.27
CA PHE A 135 -40.42 -65.09 28.37
C PHE A 135 -41.21 -65.16 27.05
N ARG A 136 -40.56 -64.92 25.90
CA ARG A 136 -41.22 -65.04 24.57
C ARG A 136 -41.86 -66.43 24.37
N LYS A 137 -41.16 -67.50 24.76
CA LYS A 137 -41.66 -68.89 24.71
C LYS A 137 -42.82 -69.12 25.67
N ALA A 138 -42.79 -68.51 26.86
CA ALA A 138 -43.84 -68.65 27.87
C ALA A 138 -45.11 -67.82 27.59
N THR A 139 -45.00 -66.65 26.96
CA THR A 139 -46.11 -65.67 26.87
C THR A 139 -46.56 -65.34 25.46
N VAL A 140 -45.67 -65.35 24.46
CA VAL A 140 -46.00 -64.96 23.07
C VAL A 140 -46.33 -66.18 22.21
N GLU A 141 -45.55 -67.25 22.33
CA GLU A 141 -45.75 -68.48 21.53
C GLU A 141 -47.14 -69.13 21.77
N PRO A 142 -47.71 -69.19 23.00
CA PRO A 142 -49.08 -69.66 23.22
C PRO A 142 -50.17 -68.79 22.58
N VAL A 143 -49.97 -67.47 22.50
CA VAL A 143 -50.91 -66.55 21.84
C VAL A 143 -50.87 -66.72 20.31
N LEU A 144 -49.68 -66.96 19.76
CA LEU A 144 -49.52 -67.29 18.34
C LEU A 144 -50.15 -68.66 18.00
N GLN A 145 -49.94 -69.67 18.85
CA GLN A 145 -50.59 -70.98 18.71
C GLN A 145 -52.11 -70.85 18.76
N LEU A 146 -52.68 -70.14 19.76
CA LEU A 146 -54.13 -69.89 19.83
C LEU A 146 -54.64 -69.16 18.57
N LYS A 147 -53.93 -68.13 18.09
CA LYS A 147 -54.29 -67.40 16.87
C LYS A 147 -54.32 -68.32 15.64
N ASP A 148 -53.35 -69.22 15.51
CA ASP A 148 -53.24 -70.10 14.34
C ASP A 148 -54.24 -71.28 14.42
N ASP A 149 -54.50 -71.81 15.62
CA ASP A 149 -55.63 -72.71 15.93
C ASP A 149 -56.98 -72.09 15.54
N LEU A 150 -57.22 -70.84 15.92
CA LEU A 150 -58.44 -70.11 15.56
C LEU A 150 -58.52 -69.89 14.06
N GLY A 151 -57.40 -69.60 13.40
CA GLY A 151 -57.30 -69.50 11.94
C GLY A 151 -57.66 -70.80 11.23
N PHE A 152 -57.17 -71.93 11.77
CA PHE A 152 -57.48 -73.28 11.27
C PHE A 152 -58.98 -73.61 11.45
N ARG A 153 -59.53 -73.46 12.65
CA ARG A 153 -60.95 -73.69 12.95
C ARG A 153 -61.89 -72.80 12.11
N LEU A 154 -61.50 -71.54 11.86
CA LEU A 154 -62.23 -70.63 10.95
C LEU A 154 -62.09 -71.03 9.46
N GLY A 155 -61.04 -71.74 9.09
CA GLY A 155 -60.88 -72.37 7.78
C GLY A 155 -61.80 -73.58 7.61
N GLU A 156 -61.81 -74.48 8.58
CA GLU A 156 -62.68 -75.68 8.57
C GLU A 156 -64.16 -75.33 8.64
N ALA A 157 -64.57 -74.39 9.50
CA ALA A 157 -65.96 -73.93 9.61
C ALA A 157 -66.48 -73.18 8.36
N ARG A 158 -65.60 -72.83 7.40
CA ARG A 158 -65.99 -72.33 6.06
C ARG A 158 -66.17 -73.44 5.03
N GLN A 159 -65.67 -74.64 5.31
CA GLN A 159 -65.79 -75.84 4.47
C GLN A 159 -66.92 -76.76 4.97
N GLN A 160 -67.08 -76.86 6.29
CA GLN A 160 -68.14 -77.61 6.95
C GLN A 160 -69.35 -76.68 7.22
N LEU A 161 -70.36 -76.73 6.35
CA LEU A 161 -71.56 -75.88 6.44
C LEU A 161 -72.50 -76.19 7.63
N THR A 162 -72.20 -77.23 8.43
CA THR A 162 -72.96 -77.64 9.62
C THR A 162 -72.04 -78.25 10.67
N ALA A 163 -71.73 -77.49 11.73
CA ALA A 163 -71.08 -77.97 12.96
C ALA A 163 -71.55 -77.11 14.15
N ASP A 164 -71.58 -77.69 15.35
CA ASP A 164 -72.38 -77.17 16.47
C ASP A 164 -71.96 -75.80 17.03
N GLY A 165 -72.97 -75.00 17.40
CA GLY A 165 -72.77 -73.66 17.95
C GLY A 165 -72.09 -73.62 19.32
N SER A 166 -72.15 -74.73 20.10
CA SER A 166 -71.60 -74.79 21.46
C SER A 166 -70.09 -74.59 21.51
N ASN A 167 -69.35 -75.17 20.54
CA ASN A 167 -67.89 -75.07 20.48
C ASN A 167 -67.39 -73.61 20.37
N TRP A 168 -68.22 -72.70 19.84
CA TRP A 168 -67.86 -71.29 19.71
C TRP A 168 -67.96 -70.51 21.03
N GLU A 169 -68.72 -70.97 22.02
CA GLU A 169 -68.78 -70.31 23.32
C GLU A 169 -67.57 -70.66 24.19
N GLU A 170 -67.16 -71.94 24.19
CA GLU A 170 -65.90 -72.39 24.80
C GLU A 170 -64.69 -71.68 24.19
N VAL A 171 -64.67 -71.53 22.86
CA VAL A 171 -63.63 -70.77 22.14
C VAL A 171 -63.62 -69.29 22.55
N LYS A 172 -64.77 -68.62 22.75
CA LYS A 172 -64.80 -67.26 23.30
C LYS A 172 -64.23 -67.22 24.72
N GLN A 173 -64.60 -68.16 25.58
CA GLN A 173 -64.11 -68.22 26.96
C GLN A 173 -62.58 -68.43 26.99
N GLN A 174 -62.03 -69.28 26.12
CA GLN A 174 -60.58 -69.43 25.94
C GLN A 174 -59.91 -68.13 25.46
N ILE A 175 -60.52 -67.41 24.51
CA ILE A 175 -60.03 -66.09 24.05
C ILE A 175 -60.08 -65.03 25.16
N HIS A 176 -61.12 -65.03 26.00
CA HIS A 176 -61.22 -64.13 27.14
C HIS A 176 -60.17 -64.47 28.20
N PHE A 177 -60.08 -65.72 28.64
CA PHE A 177 -59.05 -66.17 29.60
C PHE A 177 -57.63 -65.79 29.16
N VAL A 178 -57.27 -65.98 27.88
CA VAL A 178 -55.94 -65.61 27.36
C VAL A 178 -55.77 -64.09 27.22
N LYS A 179 -56.83 -63.30 27.03
CA LYS A 179 -56.73 -61.83 27.15
C LYS A 179 -56.50 -61.41 28.59
N ASP A 180 -57.33 -61.89 29.51
CA ASP A 180 -57.24 -61.55 30.94
C ASP A 180 -55.84 -61.91 31.49
N GLN A 181 -55.28 -63.06 31.07
CA GLN A 181 -53.91 -63.47 31.37
C GLN A 181 -52.85 -62.51 30.79
N GLN A 182 -53.04 -62.03 29.55
CA GLN A 182 -52.09 -61.09 28.92
C GLN A 182 -52.24 -59.67 29.50
N GLU A 183 -53.42 -59.26 29.94
CA GLU A 183 -53.66 -58.02 30.67
C GLU A 183 -52.98 -58.08 32.06
N GLU A 184 -53.02 -59.22 32.76
CA GLU A 184 -52.26 -59.44 34.00
C GLU A 184 -50.74 -59.44 33.77
N ILE A 185 -50.26 -60.11 32.72
CA ILE A 185 -48.83 -60.16 32.36
C ILE A 185 -48.31 -58.76 31.97
N THR A 186 -49.07 -58.00 31.17
CA THR A 186 -48.67 -56.65 30.77
C THR A 186 -48.73 -55.66 31.93
N ALA A 187 -49.70 -55.79 32.84
CA ALA A 187 -49.73 -55.01 34.08
C ALA A 187 -48.48 -55.26 34.96
N LYS A 188 -48.04 -56.52 35.09
CA LYS A 188 -46.81 -56.88 35.82
C LYS A 188 -45.56 -56.31 35.13
N LEU A 189 -45.42 -56.53 33.83
CA LEU A 189 -44.31 -55.97 33.02
C LEU A 189 -44.21 -54.46 33.17
N ASN A 190 -45.34 -53.73 33.15
CA ASN A 190 -45.34 -52.28 33.30
C ASN A 190 -44.87 -51.85 34.70
N ALA A 191 -45.23 -52.57 35.76
CA ALA A 191 -44.77 -52.29 37.12
C ALA A 191 -43.29 -52.64 37.32
N GLU A 192 -42.82 -53.76 36.75
CA GLU A 192 -41.41 -54.16 36.73
C GLU A 192 -40.56 -53.14 35.94
N HIS A 193 -41.06 -52.68 34.78
CA HIS A 193 -40.42 -51.65 33.96
C HIS A 193 -40.29 -50.31 34.71
N GLN A 194 -41.35 -49.86 35.39
CA GLN A 194 -41.32 -48.62 36.18
C GLN A 194 -40.33 -48.72 37.35
N ALA A 195 -40.31 -49.84 38.08
CA ALA A 195 -39.35 -50.05 39.17
C ALA A 195 -37.89 -50.08 38.66
N LEU A 196 -37.64 -50.68 37.49
CA LEU A 196 -36.32 -50.68 36.85
C LEU A 196 -35.92 -49.29 36.33
N GLU A 197 -36.85 -48.48 35.82
CA GLU A 197 -36.55 -47.09 35.46
C GLU A 197 -36.20 -46.25 36.69
N GLU A 198 -36.92 -46.39 37.81
CA GLU A 198 -36.58 -45.73 39.07
C GLU A 198 -35.19 -46.16 39.59
N GLU A 199 -34.84 -47.44 39.49
CA GLU A 199 -33.50 -47.95 39.86
C GLU A 199 -32.39 -47.39 38.93
N ILE A 200 -32.62 -47.38 37.61
CA ILE A 200 -31.66 -46.87 36.61
C ILE A 200 -31.42 -45.37 36.77
N ILE A 201 -32.46 -44.58 37.02
CA ILE A 201 -32.36 -43.15 37.35
C ILE A 201 -31.63 -42.98 38.69
N GLY A 202 -31.88 -43.86 39.67
CA GLY A 202 -31.19 -43.90 40.96
C GLY A 202 -29.66 -44.08 40.86
N PHE A 203 -29.15 -44.76 39.83
CA PHE A 203 -27.71 -44.88 39.58
C PHE A 203 -27.06 -43.57 39.09
N GLY A 204 -27.83 -42.59 38.60
CA GLY A 204 -27.33 -41.28 38.17
C GLY A 204 -26.32 -41.37 37.02
N LEU A 205 -26.60 -42.22 36.04
CA LEU A 205 -25.71 -42.56 34.93
C LEU A 205 -25.45 -41.39 33.96
N GLU A 206 -26.20 -40.29 34.06
CA GLU A 206 -25.96 -39.07 33.28
C GLU A 206 -24.56 -38.49 33.52
N LYS A 207 -23.96 -38.75 34.69
CA LYS A 207 -22.57 -38.38 35.03
C LYS A 207 -21.51 -39.08 34.16
N TYR A 208 -21.88 -40.19 33.52
CA TYR A 208 -21.03 -40.97 32.62
C TYR A 208 -21.31 -40.70 31.13
N LEU A 209 -22.43 -40.03 30.83
CA LEU A 209 -22.62 -39.41 29.52
C LEU A 209 -21.74 -38.16 29.49
N ILE A 210 -20.85 -38.07 28.50
CA ILE A 210 -20.05 -36.86 28.26
C ILE A 210 -21.02 -35.68 28.14
N SER A 211 -20.82 -34.61 28.92
CA SER A 211 -21.77 -33.50 29.09
C SER A 211 -22.18 -32.81 27.79
N THR A 212 -23.15 -33.41 27.09
CA THR A 212 -24.03 -32.75 26.13
C THR A 212 -25.25 -32.15 26.83
N SER A 213 -25.11 -31.86 28.13
CA SER A 213 -25.95 -30.89 28.82
C SER A 213 -25.97 -29.60 28.00
N GLU A 214 -27.11 -28.91 27.99
CA GLU A 214 -27.20 -27.56 27.42
C GLU A 214 -26.61 -26.53 28.41
N ASP A 215 -25.44 -26.87 28.97
CA ASP A 215 -24.59 -25.97 29.75
C ASP A 215 -24.27 -24.78 28.85
N LEU A 216 -24.87 -23.63 29.15
CA LEU A 216 -24.49 -22.40 28.48
C LEU A 216 -23.00 -22.20 28.74
N VAL A 217 -22.22 -22.18 27.66
CA VAL A 217 -20.82 -21.73 27.64
C VAL A 217 -20.70 -20.52 28.54
N ASN A 218 -19.61 -20.40 29.30
CA ASN A 218 -19.47 -19.30 30.26
C ASN A 218 -19.15 -17.96 29.55
N VAL A 219 -20.15 -17.43 28.85
CA VAL A 219 -20.08 -16.27 27.93
C VAL A 219 -19.62 -14.99 28.63
N GLY A 220 -19.74 -14.90 29.96
CA GLY A 220 -19.50 -13.67 30.71
C GLY A 220 -18.04 -13.21 30.79
N ASN A 221 -17.05 -14.10 30.60
CA ASN A 221 -15.67 -13.80 30.94
C ASN A 221 -14.82 -13.35 29.74
N CYS A 222 -14.22 -12.17 29.87
CA CYS A 222 -13.07 -11.76 29.06
C CYS A 222 -11.90 -12.74 29.30
N PRO A 223 -11.17 -13.20 28.27
CA PRO A 223 -10.10 -14.19 28.45
C PRO A 223 -8.96 -13.69 29.35
N GLU A 224 -8.42 -14.57 30.19
CA GLU A 224 -7.33 -14.25 31.12
C GLU A 224 -6.09 -13.73 30.38
N GLU A 225 -5.80 -14.22 29.16
CA GLU A 225 -4.66 -13.76 28.35
C GLU A 225 -4.80 -12.32 27.84
N VAL A 226 -6.03 -11.76 27.86
CA VAL A 226 -6.32 -10.35 27.54
C VAL A 226 -6.30 -9.52 28.83
N LEU A 227 -6.88 -10.03 29.92
CA LEU A 227 -6.91 -9.37 31.23
C LEU A 227 -5.51 -9.22 31.85
N ASP A 228 -4.63 -10.21 31.75
CA ASP A 228 -3.29 -10.20 32.31
C ASP A 228 -2.21 -9.68 31.34
N SER A 229 -2.60 -9.25 30.13
CA SER A 229 -1.63 -8.76 29.14
C SER A 229 -0.95 -7.45 29.56
N ASP A 230 0.38 -7.45 29.59
CA ASP A 230 1.26 -6.27 29.74
C ASP A 230 1.18 -5.29 28.55
N CYS A 231 0.00 -4.74 28.26
CA CYS A 231 -0.16 -3.76 27.18
C CYS A 231 0.51 -2.43 27.58
N PRO A 232 1.42 -1.85 26.76
CA PRO A 232 2.01 -0.54 27.03
C PRO A 232 1.03 0.63 26.84
N TYR A 233 -0.13 0.40 26.23
CA TYR A 233 -1.20 1.39 26.02
C TYR A 233 -2.48 0.95 26.74
N PRO A 234 -2.82 1.53 27.92
CA PRO A 234 -3.99 1.11 28.70
C PRO A 234 -5.33 1.27 27.97
N GLU A 235 -5.53 2.40 27.28
CA GLU A 235 -6.75 2.70 26.53
C GLU A 235 -7.10 1.62 25.49
N LEU A 236 -6.09 1.02 24.86
CA LEU A 236 -6.25 -0.09 23.93
C LEU A 236 -6.73 -1.36 24.66
N LYS A 237 -6.17 -1.67 25.83
CA LYS A 237 -6.57 -2.83 26.65
C LYS A 237 -8.01 -2.67 27.14
N ASP A 238 -8.37 -1.48 27.63
CA ASP A 238 -9.73 -1.16 28.06
C ASP A 238 -10.74 -1.28 26.90
N SER A 239 -10.36 -0.82 25.69
CA SER A 239 -11.20 -0.96 24.49
C SER A 239 -11.45 -2.42 24.08
N LEU A 240 -10.46 -3.31 24.26
CA LEU A 240 -10.59 -4.74 23.99
C LEU A 240 -11.49 -5.41 25.04
N ILE A 241 -11.32 -5.09 26.33
CA ILE A 241 -12.19 -5.58 27.42
C ILE A 241 -13.63 -5.13 27.19
N GLN A 242 -13.86 -3.87 26.80
CA GLN A 242 -15.18 -3.36 26.45
C GLN A 242 -15.76 -4.07 25.20
N ALA A 243 -14.93 -4.42 24.21
CA ALA A 243 -15.36 -5.19 23.06
C ALA A 243 -15.88 -6.58 23.47
N PHE A 244 -15.15 -7.30 24.34
CA PHE A 244 -15.61 -8.59 24.91
C PHE A 244 -16.94 -8.45 25.64
N HIS A 245 -17.04 -7.54 26.61
CA HIS A 245 -18.31 -7.33 27.34
C HIS A 245 -19.46 -7.01 26.38
N SER A 246 -19.24 -6.15 25.38
CA SER A 246 -20.27 -5.80 24.39
C SER A 246 -20.67 -6.96 23.46
N LEU A 247 -19.82 -7.97 23.28
CA LEU A 247 -20.12 -9.20 22.56
C LEU A 247 -20.94 -10.14 23.45
N SER A 248 -20.46 -10.36 24.67
CA SER A 248 -21.11 -11.17 25.70
C SER A 248 -22.53 -10.69 26.01
N ASP A 249 -22.73 -9.39 26.23
CA ASP A 249 -24.04 -8.78 26.50
C ASP A 249 -25.05 -9.03 25.37
N ARG A 250 -24.61 -8.93 24.10
CA ARG A 250 -25.45 -9.17 22.92
C ARG A 250 -25.87 -10.62 22.81
N TYR A 251 -24.94 -11.55 23.02
CA TYR A 251 -25.25 -12.97 22.96
C TYR A 251 -26.05 -13.43 24.17
N HIS A 252 -25.74 -12.95 25.37
CA HIS A 252 -26.50 -13.24 26.59
C HIS A 252 -27.95 -12.76 26.46
N SER A 253 -28.18 -11.49 26.09
CA SER A 253 -29.54 -10.95 25.86
C SER A 253 -30.34 -11.75 24.82
N ARG A 254 -29.67 -12.18 23.74
CA ARG A 254 -30.29 -12.94 22.64
C ARG A 254 -30.60 -14.38 23.02
N LEU A 255 -29.69 -15.06 23.73
CA LEU A 255 -29.87 -16.44 24.17
C LEU A 255 -30.89 -16.52 25.30
N GLN A 256 -30.82 -15.61 26.28
CA GLN A 256 -31.83 -15.47 27.34
C GLN A 256 -33.22 -15.23 26.74
N GLY A 257 -33.37 -14.27 25.82
CA GLY A 257 -34.66 -14.01 25.16
C GLY A 257 -35.23 -15.20 24.36
N LEU A 258 -34.41 -16.15 23.93
CA LEU A 258 -34.84 -17.43 23.32
C LEU A 258 -35.11 -18.52 24.37
N GLN A 259 -34.42 -18.48 25.51
CA GLN A 259 -34.59 -19.41 26.63
C GLN A 259 -35.87 -19.08 27.43
N ASP A 260 -36.16 -17.81 27.69
CA ASP A 260 -37.40 -17.33 28.32
C ASP A 260 -38.63 -17.71 27.48
N GLN A 261 -38.50 -17.62 26.15
CA GLN A 261 -39.50 -18.14 25.21
C GLN A 261 -39.73 -19.64 25.44
N LEU A 262 -38.69 -20.48 25.49
CA LEU A 262 -38.86 -21.90 25.78
C LEU A 262 -39.44 -22.15 27.18
N GLN A 263 -39.02 -21.43 28.22
CA GLN A 263 -39.59 -21.57 29.57
C GLN A 263 -41.08 -21.26 29.64
N THR A 264 -41.59 -20.40 28.74
CA THR A 264 -43.02 -20.07 28.63
C THR A 264 -43.87 -21.29 28.17
N THR A 265 -43.25 -22.34 27.61
CA THR A 265 -43.95 -23.52 27.08
C THR A 265 -43.36 -24.81 27.64
N ASP A 266 -44.18 -25.60 28.33
CA ASP A 266 -43.82 -26.91 28.89
C ASP A 266 -43.09 -27.84 27.89
N ARG A 267 -42.23 -28.73 28.43
CA ARG A 267 -41.41 -29.72 27.69
C ARG A 267 -42.22 -30.58 26.72
N PHE A 268 -43.47 -30.88 27.03
CA PHE A 268 -44.40 -31.69 26.24
C PHE A 268 -45.49 -30.84 25.56
N CYS A 269 -45.29 -29.51 25.49
CA CYS A 269 -46.26 -28.55 24.96
C CYS A 269 -47.63 -28.61 25.65
N GLY A 270 -47.69 -28.97 26.94
CA GLY A 270 -48.94 -29.09 27.71
C GLY A 270 -49.78 -30.33 27.37
N TRP A 271 -49.19 -31.32 26.72
CA TRP A 271 -49.74 -32.69 26.61
C TRP A 271 -49.12 -33.57 27.69
N CYS A 272 -49.71 -34.74 28.00
CA CYS A 272 -48.99 -35.72 28.83
C CYS A 272 -47.82 -36.33 28.04
N GLU A 273 -46.83 -36.87 28.76
CA GLU A 273 -45.64 -37.46 28.13
C GLU A 273 -46.01 -38.59 27.16
N ASP A 274 -46.87 -39.53 27.56
CA ASP A 274 -47.37 -40.60 26.69
C ASP A 274 -47.94 -40.09 25.35
N ASP A 275 -48.91 -39.17 25.38
CA ASP A 275 -49.54 -38.65 24.17
C ASP A 275 -48.52 -37.86 23.32
N HIS A 276 -47.61 -37.12 23.96
CA HIS A 276 -46.56 -36.38 23.27
C HIS A 276 -45.55 -37.32 22.59
N GLN A 277 -45.07 -38.37 23.27
CA GLN A 277 -44.16 -39.36 22.70
C GLN A 277 -44.84 -40.14 21.55
N ARG A 278 -46.12 -40.54 21.72
CA ARG A 278 -46.93 -41.15 20.65
C ARG A 278 -47.09 -40.22 19.44
N PHE A 279 -47.29 -38.92 19.67
CA PHE A 279 -47.34 -37.88 18.65
C PHE A 279 -45.99 -37.73 17.92
N LEU A 280 -44.87 -37.60 18.65
CA LEU A 280 -43.53 -37.48 18.07
C LEU A 280 -43.14 -38.74 17.27
N PHE A 281 -43.38 -39.93 17.82
CA PHE A 281 -43.15 -41.20 17.15
C PHE A 281 -43.97 -41.29 15.86
N THR A 282 -45.24 -40.90 15.90
CA THR A 282 -46.09 -40.83 14.70
C THR A 282 -45.50 -39.87 13.66
N LEU A 283 -45.14 -38.63 14.02
CA LEU A 283 -44.52 -37.69 13.09
C LEU A 283 -43.22 -38.23 12.48
N SER A 284 -42.40 -38.93 13.26
CA SER A 284 -41.11 -39.49 12.80
C SER A 284 -41.24 -40.52 11.66
N GLN A 285 -42.42 -41.13 11.48
CA GLN A 285 -42.69 -42.10 10.42
C GLN A 285 -43.02 -41.43 9.07
N TYR A 286 -43.55 -40.20 9.06
CA TYR A 286 -44.05 -39.55 7.83
C TYR A 286 -43.02 -38.58 7.25
N THR A 287 -41.93 -39.13 6.71
CA THR A 287 -40.84 -38.37 6.08
C THR A 287 -41.34 -37.52 4.89
N HIS A 288 -40.66 -36.40 4.65
CA HIS A 288 -41.03 -35.43 3.60
C HIS A 288 -40.99 -36.00 2.17
N ASP A 289 -40.27 -37.11 1.95
CA ASP A 289 -40.24 -37.87 0.68
C ASP A 289 -41.60 -38.48 0.30
N THR A 290 -42.57 -38.45 1.23
CA THR A 290 -43.92 -38.96 1.00
C THR A 290 -44.83 -37.86 0.46
N SER A 291 -45.36 -38.06 -0.76
CA SER A 291 -46.32 -37.15 -1.38
C SER A 291 -47.55 -36.99 -0.48
N ASN A 292 -47.87 -35.76 -0.10
CA ASN A 292 -48.91 -35.42 0.88
C ASN A 292 -48.61 -35.87 2.33
N HIS A 293 -47.34 -35.96 2.76
CA HIS A 293 -46.94 -36.30 4.14
C HIS A 293 -47.82 -35.62 5.21
N ARG A 294 -48.10 -34.32 5.07
CA ARG A 294 -48.92 -33.54 6.01
C ARG A 294 -50.41 -33.94 6.04
N ALA A 295 -50.97 -34.44 4.95
CA ALA A 295 -52.33 -34.99 4.98
C ALA A 295 -52.33 -36.39 5.63
N LEU A 296 -51.27 -37.18 5.40
CA LEU A 296 -51.15 -38.54 5.92
C LEU A 296 -50.90 -38.55 7.44
N TYR A 297 -49.91 -37.82 7.96
CA TYR A 297 -49.68 -37.82 9.40
C TYR A 297 -50.88 -37.24 10.17
N MET A 298 -51.58 -36.23 9.62
CA MET A 298 -52.80 -35.70 10.24
C MET A 298 -53.97 -36.70 10.24
N ASP A 299 -54.13 -37.51 9.18
CA ASP A 299 -55.12 -38.59 9.14
C ASP A 299 -54.78 -39.71 10.13
N MET A 300 -53.48 -40.04 10.29
CA MET A 300 -53.03 -41.01 11.28
C MET A 300 -53.21 -40.49 12.72
N LEU A 301 -52.83 -39.24 13.01
CA LEU A 301 -53.04 -38.62 14.31
C LEU A 301 -54.53 -38.57 14.69
N GLN A 302 -55.44 -38.29 13.74
CA GLN A 302 -56.90 -38.37 13.98
C GLN A 302 -57.41 -39.78 14.27
N LYS A 303 -56.70 -40.82 13.85
CA LYS A 303 -57.03 -42.24 14.13
C LYS A 303 -56.44 -42.71 15.47
N LEU A 304 -55.29 -42.17 15.88
CA LEU A 304 -54.62 -42.47 17.14
C LEU A 304 -55.18 -41.68 18.33
N PHE A 305 -55.65 -40.44 18.08
CA PHE A 305 -56.19 -39.54 19.10
C PHE A 305 -57.67 -39.21 18.81
N PRO A 306 -58.60 -40.18 18.91
CA PRO A 306 -60.01 -39.98 18.55
C PRO A 306 -60.74 -38.97 19.45
N GLU A 307 -60.18 -38.67 20.63
CA GLU A 307 -60.72 -37.69 21.59
C GLU A 307 -60.31 -36.24 21.28
N LYS A 308 -59.24 -36.03 20.49
CA LYS A 308 -58.69 -34.69 20.20
C LYS A 308 -59.25 -34.17 18.88
N THR A 309 -59.56 -32.88 18.81
CA THR A 309 -60.01 -32.29 17.53
C THR A 309 -58.85 -32.04 16.57
N GLN A 310 -59.17 -31.94 15.28
CA GLN A 310 -58.20 -31.54 14.24
C GLN A 310 -57.54 -30.17 14.52
N LYS A 311 -58.18 -29.29 15.31
CA LYS A 311 -57.61 -28.00 15.70
C LYS A 311 -56.51 -28.18 16.72
N GLU A 312 -56.79 -28.85 17.84
CA GLU A 312 -55.80 -29.16 18.88
C GLU A 312 -54.57 -29.86 18.28
N LEU A 313 -54.78 -30.84 17.39
CA LEU A 313 -53.68 -31.53 16.70
C LEU A 313 -52.83 -30.59 15.84
N MET A 314 -53.44 -29.64 15.11
CA MET A 314 -52.67 -28.65 14.33
C MET A 314 -52.05 -27.55 15.19
N GLU A 315 -52.62 -27.24 16.35
CA GLU A 315 -52.07 -26.29 17.32
C GLU A 315 -50.86 -26.91 18.03
N HIS A 316 -50.94 -28.17 18.47
CA HIS A 316 -49.80 -28.92 19.02
C HIS A 316 -48.65 -29.03 18.01
N VAL A 317 -48.92 -29.36 16.74
CA VAL A 317 -47.91 -29.33 15.65
C VAL A 317 -47.23 -27.97 15.55
N ARG A 318 -47.97 -26.86 15.63
CA ARG A 318 -47.40 -25.50 15.55
C ARG A 318 -46.51 -25.17 16.76
N VAL A 319 -46.95 -25.52 17.96
CA VAL A 319 -46.17 -25.28 19.20
C VAL A 319 -44.90 -26.13 19.20
N TRP A 320 -44.98 -27.38 18.76
CA TRP A 320 -43.81 -28.25 18.58
C TRP A 320 -42.84 -27.76 17.49
N ASP A 321 -43.35 -27.39 16.30
CA ASP A 321 -42.53 -26.80 15.22
C ASP A 321 -41.81 -25.54 15.69
N TRP A 322 -42.50 -24.70 16.47
CA TRP A 322 -41.93 -23.50 17.07
C TRP A 322 -40.89 -23.83 18.15
N GLN A 323 -41.16 -24.71 19.11
CA GLN A 323 -40.18 -25.14 20.12
C GLN A 323 -38.93 -25.72 19.47
N ARG A 324 -39.09 -26.57 18.45
CA ARG A 324 -37.97 -27.18 17.70
C ARG A 324 -37.15 -26.11 16.98
N LEU A 325 -37.80 -25.10 16.40
CA LEU A 325 -37.13 -23.97 15.78
C LEU A 325 -36.36 -23.13 16.81
N THR A 326 -36.97 -22.80 17.95
CA THR A 326 -36.31 -22.01 19.02
C THR A 326 -35.13 -22.76 19.64
N LYS A 327 -35.25 -24.08 19.88
CA LYS A 327 -34.13 -24.95 20.30
C LYS A 327 -33.01 -24.99 19.25
N ALA A 328 -33.34 -25.06 17.96
CA ALA A 328 -32.34 -24.97 16.89
C ALA A 328 -31.67 -23.58 16.82
N GLN A 329 -32.42 -22.49 17.04
CA GLN A 329 -31.89 -21.13 17.10
C GLN A 329 -30.96 -20.91 18.30
N LEU A 330 -31.26 -21.49 19.47
CA LEU A 330 -30.34 -21.50 20.61
C LEU A 330 -29.03 -22.20 20.26
N ARG A 331 -29.09 -23.43 19.72
CA ARG A 331 -27.89 -24.20 19.34
C ARG A 331 -27.01 -23.46 18.32
N VAL A 332 -27.61 -22.84 17.31
CA VAL A 332 -26.89 -22.00 16.33
C VAL A 332 -26.36 -20.71 16.98
N GLY A 333 -27.11 -20.11 17.90
CA GLY A 333 -26.70 -18.92 18.66
C GLY A 333 -25.49 -19.17 19.55
N THR A 334 -25.47 -20.25 20.32
CA THR A 334 -24.34 -20.66 21.17
C THR A 334 -23.12 -20.97 20.32
N GLN A 335 -23.27 -21.70 19.21
CA GLN A 335 -22.17 -21.96 18.27
C GLN A 335 -21.60 -20.69 17.64
N GLN A 336 -22.44 -19.69 17.35
CA GLN A 336 -21.94 -18.43 16.82
C GLN A 336 -21.26 -17.58 17.91
N CYS A 337 -21.78 -17.59 19.14
CA CYS A 337 -21.13 -16.95 20.29
C CYS A 337 -19.71 -17.50 20.52
N GLN A 338 -19.54 -18.83 20.46
CA GLN A 338 -18.21 -19.47 20.56
C GLN A 338 -17.25 -18.96 19.47
N ARG A 339 -17.66 -19.02 18.20
CA ARG A 339 -16.82 -18.57 17.07
C ARG A 339 -16.48 -17.08 17.15
N ASP A 340 -17.45 -16.23 17.48
CA ASP A 340 -17.22 -14.78 17.58
C ASP A 340 -16.27 -14.45 18.75
N GLN A 341 -16.34 -15.21 19.85
CA GLN A 341 -15.45 -15.07 21.01
C GLN A 341 -14.02 -15.55 20.70
N GLU A 342 -13.87 -16.69 20.00
CA GLU A 342 -12.59 -17.19 19.48
C GLU A 342 -11.96 -16.21 18.47
N GLU A 343 -12.77 -15.67 17.54
CA GLU A 343 -12.34 -14.69 16.53
C GLU A 343 -11.91 -13.36 17.19
N LEU A 344 -12.62 -12.92 18.24
CA LEU A 344 -12.24 -11.73 19.01
C LEU A 344 -10.99 -11.97 19.86
N GLN A 345 -10.80 -13.15 20.47
CA GLN A 345 -9.58 -13.51 21.20
C GLN A 345 -8.36 -13.54 20.27
N ALA A 346 -8.47 -14.18 19.10
CA ALA A 346 -7.41 -14.19 18.10
C ALA A 346 -7.02 -12.77 17.67
N ARG A 347 -8.01 -11.89 17.39
CA ARG A 347 -7.75 -10.48 17.04
C ARG A 347 -7.18 -9.65 18.19
N ALA A 348 -7.65 -9.86 19.42
CA ALA A 348 -7.16 -9.16 20.60
C ALA A 348 -5.68 -9.49 20.85
N LEU A 349 -5.31 -10.77 20.79
CA LEU A 349 -3.94 -11.24 20.97
C LEU A 349 -2.99 -10.67 19.90
N VAL A 350 -3.39 -10.67 18.62
CA VAL A 350 -2.61 -10.05 17.54
C VAL A 350 -2.44 -8.55 17.77
N THR A 351 -3.53 -7.82 18.04
CA THR A 351 -3.50 -6.37 18.32
C THR A 351 -2.59 -6.04 19.52
N LEU A 352 -2.62 -6.85 20.58
CA LEU A 352 -1.76 -6.69 21.76
C LEU A 352 -0.29 -7.00 21.46
N GLN A 353 0.00 -7.96 20.57
CA GLN A 353 1.36 -8.27 20.13
C GLN A 353 1.93 -7.17 19.22
N GLU A 354 1.13 -6.64 18.29
CA GLU A 354 1.47 -5.49 17.45
C GLU A 354 1.75 -4.24 18.29
N ALA A 355 0.90 -3.95 19.29
CA ALA A 355 1.11 -2.87 20.25
C ALA A 355 2.41 -3.02 21.05
N LYS A 356 2.70 -4.22 21.56
CA LYS A 356 3.97 -4.53 22.25
C LYS A 356 5.19 -4.34 21.32
N HIS A 357 5.08 -4.73 20.05
CA HIS A 357 6.15 -4.53 19.07
C HIS A 357 6.35 -3.04 18.72
N ALA A 358 5.28 -2.31 18.45
CA ALA A 358 5.32 -0.88 18.15
C ALA A 358 6.01 -0.09 19.27
N HIS A 359 5.64 -0.34 20.52
CA HIS A 359 6.27 0.30 21.68
C HIS A 359 7.77 -0.06 21.83
N GLN A 360 8.16 -1.29 21.51
CA GLN A 360 9.59 -1.66 21.50
C GLN A 360 10.37 -0.92 20.41
N GLU A 361 9.79 -0.66 19.24
CA GLU A 361 10.41 0.20 18.21
C GLU A 361 10.46 1.67 18.64
N GLU A 362 9.40 2.21 19.27
CA GLU A 362 9.41 3.56 19.86
C GLU A 362 10.54 3.73 20.89
N LEU A 363 10.75 2.72 21.76
CA LEU A 363 11.84 2.69 22.73
C LEU A 363 13.22 2.60 22.07
N LYS A 364 13.38 1.79 21.01
CA LYS A 364 14.63 1.73 20.22
C LYS A 364 14.93 3.08 19.56
N LEU A 365 13.93 3.72 18.97
CA LEU A 365 14.04 5.05 18.37
C LEU A 365 14.36 6.12 19.42
N HIS A 366 13.77 6.06 20.62
CA HIS A 366 14.12 6.97 21.72
C HIS A 366 15.56 6.81 22.18
N ARG A 367 16.03 5.58 22.41
CA ARG A 367 17.43 5.29 22.77
C ARG A 367 18.40 5.72 21.67
N GLY A 368 18.03 5.51 20.41
CA GLY A 368 18.80 5.98 19.24
C GLY A 368 18.90 7.51 19.18
N ARG A 369 17.79 8.24 19.42
CA ARG A 369 17.78 9.71 19.51
C ARG A 369 18.64 10.22 20.66
N GLN A 370 18.58 9.60 21.84
CA GLN A 370 19.43 9.93 22.99
C GLN A 370 20.91 9.70 22.67
N HIS A 371 21.28 8.52 22.18
CA HIS A 371 22.67 8.21 21.83
C HIS A 371 23.24 9.12 20.74
N GLN A 372 22.43 9.53 19.76
CA GLN A 372 22.83 10.55 18.78
C GLN A 372 23.07 11.92 19.42
N GLN A 373 22.27 12.33 20.42
CA GLN A 373 22.50 13.56 21.17
C GLN A 373 23.81 13.49 21.99
N ASP A 374 24.11 12.35 22.61
CA ASP A 374 25.35 12.11 23.36
C ASP A 374 26.61 12.11 22.46
N ILE A 375 26.52 11.53 21.27
CA ILE A 375 27.57 11.64 20.25
C ILE A 375 27.74 13.11 19.83
N CYS A 376 26.63 13.84 19.65
CA CYS A 376 26.67 15.25 19.25
C CYS A 376 27.25 16.18 20.32
N SER A 377 27.00 15.95 21.62
CA SER A 377 27.65 16.72 22.70
C SER A 377 29.14 16.42 22.75
N HIS A 378 29.53 15.15 22.76
CA HIS A 378 30.95 14.75 22.82
C HIS A 378 31.77 15.23 21.60
N LEU A 379 31.17 15.26 20.40
CA LEU A 379 31.81 15.84 19.22
C LEU A 379 31.91 17.37 19.29
N ARG A 380 30.95 18.08 19.90
CA ARG A 380 31.05 19.54 20.13
C ARG A 380 32.17 19.86 21.13
N GLU A 381 32.30 19.10 22.21
CA GLU A 381 33.39 19.24 23.18
C GLU A 381 34.76 19.04 22.54
N LYS A 382 34.93 17.97 21.74
CA LYS A 382 36.15 17.72 20.96
C LYS A 382 36.46 18.84 19.97
N LEU A 383 35.44 19.39 19.30
CA LEU A 383 35.60 20.53 18.39
C LEU A 383 35.97 21.83 19.14
N GLN A 384 35.47 22.04 20.36
CA GLN A 384 35.87 23.17 21.21
C GLN A 384 37.33 23.03 21.67
N GLN A 385 37.71 21.84 22.16
CA GLN A 385 39.10 21.52 22.55
C GLN A 385 40.08 21.71 21.37
N TRP A 386 39.73 21.20 20.18
CA TRP A 386 40.55 21.36 18.98
C TRP A 386 40.66 22.83 18.54
N ARG A 387 39.57 23.61 18.59
CA ARG A 387 39.63 25.05 18.30
C ARG A 387 40.54 25.80 19.26
N ALA A 388 40.44 25.53 20.57
CA ALA A 388 41.34 26.12 21.55
C ALA A 388 42.82 25.75 21.27
N GLN A 389 43.09 24.50 20.92
CA GLN A 389 44.44 24.07 20.52
C GLN A 389 44.94 24.79 19.25
N GLN A 390 44.09 24.98 18.23
CA GLN A 390 44.44 25.75 17.03
C GLN A 390 44.68 27.23 17.33
N GLU A 391 43.90 27.84 18.22
CA GLU A 391 44.09 29.22 18.67
C GLU A 391 45.41 29.39 19.44
N GLU A 392 45.81 28.44 20.29
CA GLU A 392 47.12 28.45 20.95
C GLU A 392 48.28 28.24 19.95
N VAL A 393 48.15 27.32 18.99
CA VAL A 393 49.15 27.15 17.92
C VAL A 393 49.32 28.44 17.11
N ALA A 394 48.22 29.08 16.70
CA ALA A 394 48.26 30.34 15.95
C ALA A 394 48.91 31.49 16.75
N LYS A 395 48.69 31.57 18.08
CA LYS A 395 49.38 32.52 18.96
C LYS A 395 50.89 32.27 19.01
N LEU A 396 51.31 31.01 19.09
CA LEU A 396 52.73 30.63 19.12
C LEU A 396 53.41 30.88 17.77
N GLU A 397 52.78 30.54 16.65
CA GLU A 397 53.29 30.83 15.30
C GLU A 397 53.43 32.34 15.06
N ALA A 398 52.44 33.14 15.46
CA ALA A 398 52.52 34.60 15.38
C ALA A 398 53.65 35.17 16.25
N ALA A 399 53.87 34.62 17.45
CA ALA A 399 54.97 35.04 18.33
C ALA A 399 56.36 34.66 17.79
N ILE A 400 56.48 33.53 17.07
CA ILE A 400 57.72 33.13 16.37
C ILE A 400 57.97 34.06 15.18
N ALA A 401 56.95 34.32 14.36
CA ALA A 401 57.06 35.21 13.20
C ALA A 401 57.43 36.65 13.60
N ALA A 402 56.87 37.17 14.71
CA ALA A 402 57.23 38.48 15.24
C ALA A 402 58.72 38.57 15.61
N ARG A 403 59.26 37.58 16.33
CA ARG A 403 60.69 37.53 16.67
C ARG A 403 61.59 37.46 15.44
N GLN A 404 61.20 36.69 14.42
CA GLN A 404 61.94 36.61 13.16
C GLN A 404 61.95 37.96 12.42
N GLN A 405 60.85 38.72 12.45
CA GLN A 405 60.82 40.07 11.90
C GLN A 405 61.68 41.06 12.68
N GLU A 406 61.67 41.01 14.02
CA GLU A 406 62.56 41.82 14.87
C GLU A 406 64.05 41.51 14.61
N GLU A 407 64.42 40.24 14.43
CA GLU A 407 65.79 39.83 14.12
C GLU A 407 66.25 40.30 12.73
N GLU A 408 65.41 40.20 11.70
CA GLU A 408 65.74 40.70 10.35
C GLU A 408 65.75 42.23 10.27
N GLU A 409 64.84 42.94 10.95
CA GLU A 409 64.94 44.40 11.10
C GLU A 409 66.25 44.82 11.79
N ALA A 410 66.65 44.11 12.86
CA ALA A 410 67.89 44.37 13.57
C ALA A 410 69.14 44.06 12.71
N ARG A 411 69.06 43.10 11.77
CA ARG A 411 70.10 42.86 10.76
C ARG A 411 70.20 44.01 9.76
N LEU A 412 69.09 44.39 9.14
CA LEU A 412 69.04 45.46 8.14
C LEU A 412 69.57 46.80 8.67
N ARG A 413 69.23 47.17 9.91
CA ARG A 413 69.75 48.39 10.58
C ARG A 413 71.29 48.34 10.72
N ARG A 414 71.85 47.20 11.18
CA ARG A 414 73.30 46.99 11.31
C ARG A 414 74.05 46.95 9.98
N GLU A 415 73.37 46.74 8.85
CA GLU A 415 73.97 46.81 7.52
C GLU A 415 73.98 48.24 6.99
N GLN A 416 72.89 49.00 7.19
CA GLN A 416 72.83 50.44 6.88
C GLN A 416 73.90 51.24 7.63
N GLU A 417 74.08 50.97 8.94
CA GLU A 417 75.13 51.60 9.77
C GLU A 417 76.55 51.38 9.21
N LYS A 418 76.83 50.19 8.67
CA LYS A 418 78.14 49.86 8.05
C LYS A 418 78.34 50.59 6.73
N GLU A 419 77.30 50.70 5.90
CA GLU A 419 77.39 51.44 4.64
C GLU A 419 77.71 52.92 4.87
N ASP A 420 77.03 53.59 5.81
CA ASP A 420 77.29 55.02 6.08
C ASP A 420 78.67 55.26 6.74
N ALA A 421 79.19 54.30 7.50
CA ALA A 421 80.58 54.31 7.95
C ALA A 421 81.58 54.23 6.78
N ILE A 422 81.30 53.45 5.73
CA ILE A 422 82.16 53.37 4.53
C ILE A 422 82.04 54.64 3.68
N ARG A 423 80.82 55.16 3.48
CA ARG A 423 80.54 56.37 2.69
C ARG A 423 81.21 57.62 3.30
N SER A 424 81.29 57.72 4.63
CA SER A 424 81.97 58.83 5.32
C SER A 424 83.50 58.77 5.15
N GLN A 425 84.13 57.61 5.36
CA GLN A 425 85.57 57.43 5.13
C GLN A 425 86.00 57.74 3.69
N HIS A 426 85.14 57.49 2.71
CA HIS A 426 85.43 57.80 1.30
C HIS A 426 85.42 59.32 1.03
N LYS A 427 84.48 60.07 1.63
CA LYS A 427 84.42 61.54 1.54
C LYS A 427 85.67 62.21 2.11
N GLU A 428 86.24 61.67 3.19
CA GLU A 428 87.46 62.22 3.81
C GLU A 428 88.69 62.12 2.88
N LYS A 429 88.87 60.97 2.22
CA LYS A 429 89.98 60.74 1.27
C LYS A 429 89.91 61.69 0.06
N VAL A 430 88.70 61.97 -0.43
CA VAL A 430 88.48 62.91 -1.55
C VAL A 430 88.90 64.35 -1.18
N ARG A 431 88.64 64.81 0.04
CA ARG A 431 89.06 66.15 0.51
C ARG A 431 90.59 66.31 0.50
N GLN A 432 91.30 65.29 0.98
CA GLN A 432 92.77 65.31 1.06
C GLN A 432 93.43 65.39 -0.33
N PHE A 433 92.84 64.74 -1.34
CA PHE A 433 93.33 64.78 -2.72
C PHE A 433 93.28 66.20 -3.33
N TYR A 434 92.16 66.92 -3.17
CA TYR A 434 92.03 68.29 -3.70
C TYR A 434 93.02 69.26 -3.05
N LEU A 435 93.26 69.15 -1.73
CA LEU A 435 94.22 69.98 -1.01
C LEU A 435 95.66 69.81 -1.53
N GLN A 436 96.03 68.60 -1.95
CA GLN A 436 97.34 68.35 -2.58
C GLN A 436 97.44 68.90 -4.00
N GLN A 437 96.34 68.93 -4.77
CA GLN A 437 96.36 69.49 -6.13
C GLN A 437 96.59 71.00 -6.12
N GLN A 438 96.03 71.72 -5.15
CA GLN A 438 96.16 73.18 -5.04
C GLN A 438 97.64 73.62 -4.88
N LYS A 439 98.37 73.02 -3.94
CA LYS A 439 99.80 73.34 -3.68
C LYS A 439 100.72 73.07 -4.88
N ARG A 440 100.33 72.15 -5.78
CA ARG A 440 101.05 71.87 -7.04
C ARG A 440 100.86 72.96 -8.10
N ARG A 441 99.79 73.78 -8.03
CA ARG A 441 99.58 74.92 -8.94
C ARG A 441 100.38 76.14 -8.49
N GLU A 442 100.37 76.41 -7.18
CA GLU A 442 101.11 77.52 -6.55
C GLU A 442 102.63 77.42 -6.83
N THR A 443 103.19 76.21 -6.71
CA THR A 443 104.63 75.93 -6.96
C THR A 443 105.03 75.91 -8.44
N LEU A 444 104.07 75.86 -9.38
CA LEU A 444 104.32 76.07 -10.81
C LEU A 444 104.37 77.57 -11.14
N ALA A 445 103.38 78.33 -10.68
CA ALA A 445 103.25 79.76 -10.97
C ALA A 445 104.49 80.58 -10.55
N GLN A 446 105.14 80.23 -9.43
CA GLN A 446 106.37 80.87 -8.96
C GLN A 446 107.54 80.67 -9.95
N ARG A 447 107.72 79.45 -10.49
CA ARG A 447 108.80 79.11 -11.43
C ARG A 447 108.62 79.83 -12.77
N ASP A 448 107.39 80.00 -13.23
CA ASP A 448 107.09 80.71 -14.46
C ASP A 448 107.37 82.22 -14.34
N GLN A 449 107.16 82.82 -13.16
CA GLN A 449 107.53 84.22 -12.89
C GLN A 449 109.05 84.43 -12.90
N GLU A 450 109.83 83.58 -12.24
CA GLU A 450 111.30 83.63 -12.23
C GLU A 450 111.89 83.53 -13.65
N ARG A 451 111.32 82.63 -14.47
CA ARG A 451 111.73 82.43 -15.87
C ARG A 451 111.40 83.63 -16.75
N LEU A 452 110.31 84.34 -16.47
CA LEU A 452 109.91 85.57 -17.19
C LEU A 452 110.84 86.75 -16.89
N ALA A 453 111.38 86.85 -15.67
CA ALA A 453 112.36 87.88 -15.31
C ALA A 453 113.67 87.70 -16.07
N ASN A 454 114.22 86.48 -16.08
CA ASN A 454 115.50 86.16 -16.73
C ASN A 454 115.49 86.32 -18.27
N LEU A 455 114.31 86.26 -18.89
CA LEU A 455 114.17 86.52 -20.34
C LEU A 455 114.22 88.03 -20.67
N ARG A 456 113.84 88.91 -19.74
CA ARG A 456 113.79 90.36 -20.00
C ARG A 456 115.18 91.00 -20.02
N SER A 457 116.06 90.63 -19.08
CA SER A 457 117.44 91.12 -19.05
C SER A 457 118.24 90.73 -20.30
N LEU A 458 118.04 89.52 -20.83
CA LEU A 458 118.64 89.08 -22.09
C LEU A 458 118.19 89.90 -23.31
N MET A 459 116.95 90.40 -23.32
CA MET A 459 116.45 91.26 -24.41
C MET A 459 117.04 92.67 -24.36
N GLU A 460 117.25 93.23 -23.17
CA GLU A 460 117.90 94.54 -22.99
C GLU A 460 119.37 94.48 -23.47
N GLU A 461 120.06 93.38 -23.19
CA GLU A 461 121.42 93.11 -23.68
C GLU A 461 121.52 92.94 -25.21
N GLN A 462 120.46 92.44 -25.87
CA GLN A 462 120.41 92.39 -27.34
C GLN A 462 120.10 93.77 -27.94
N ALA A 463 119.20 94.54 -27.34
CA ALA A 463 118.83 95.88 -27.81
C ALA A 463 120.03 96.86 -27.86
N TRP A 464 121.01 96.69 -26.96
CA TRP A 464 122.24 97.49 -26.97
C TRP A 464 123.11 97.18 -28.20
N ARG A 465 123.41 95.90 -28.44
CA ARG A 465 124.27 95.42 -29.55
C ARG A 465 123.64 95.65 -30.93
N ASP A 466 122.32 95.66 -31.01
CA ASP A 466 121.59 95.96 -32.24
C ASP A 466 121.68 97.45 -32.64
N LYS A 467 121.87 98.36 -31.67
CA LYS A 467 121.91 99.81 -31.90
C LYS A 467 123.16 100.25 -32.67
N GLU A 468 124.33 99.73 -32.29
CA GLU A 468 125.60 99.95 -33.00
C GLU A 468 125.55 99.37 -34.42
N ARG A 469 124.95 98.17 -34.57
CA ARG A 469 124.82 97.45 -35.84
C ARG A 469 123.92 98.17 -36.86
N VAL A 470 123.06 99.09 -36.43
CA VAL A 470 122.26 99.95 -37.33
C VAL A 470 123.05 101.14 -37.85
N GLN A 471 123.90 101.77 -37.02
CA GLN A 471 124.69 102.93 -37.43
C GLN A 471 125.68 102.57 -38.56
N PHE A 472 126.42 101.47 -38.40
CA PHE A 472 127.33 100.94 -39.43
C PHE A 472 126.62 100.64 -40.78
N ARG A 473 125.32 100.32 -40.76
CA ARG A 473 124.53 100.05 -41.97
C ARG A 473 124.03 101.31 -42.67
N ALA A 474 123.94 102.45 -41.98
CA ALA A 474 123.57 103.73 -42.58
C ALA A 474 124.70 104.29 -43.46
N GLU A 475 125.94 104.27 -42.96
CA GLU A 475 127.12 104.76 -43.69
C GLU A 475 127.37 103.96 -44.97
N MET A 476 127.25 102.63 -44.90
CA MET A 476 127.34 101.72 -46.05
C MET A 476 126.20 101.89 -47.07
N LEU A 477 125.09 102.54 -46.70
CA LEU A 477 123.99 102.87 -47.61
C LEU A 477 124.20 104.20 -48.33
N GLN A 478 124.98 105.13 -47.77
CA GLN A 478 125.27 106.41 -48.43
C GLN A 478 126.24 106.22 -49.59
N ARG A 479 127.38 105.55 -49.38
CA ARG A 479 128.36 105.24 -50.44
C ARG A 479 127.76 104.52 -51.65
N ARG A 480 126.72 103.69 -51.43
CA ARG A 480 125.98 102.95 -52.46
C ARG A 480 124.97 103.80 -53.26
N LYS A 481 124.76 105.06 -52.92
CA LYS A 481 124.03 106.04 -53.75
C LYS A 481 125.00 106.75 -54.69
N ASP A 482 126.10 107.27 -54.13
CA ASP A 482 127.13 107.99 -54.87
C ASP A 482 127.71 107.12 -56.02
N GLU A 483 127.94 105.82 -55.75
CA GLU A 483 128.34 104.81 -56.75
C GLU A 483 127.31 104.53 -57.86
N ARG A 484 126.03 104.94 -57.71
CA ARG A 484 124.97 104.73 -58.70
C ARG A 484 124.79 105.93 -59.62
N GLU A 485 124.83 107.15 -59.06
CA GLU A 485 124.74 108.39 -59.83
C GLU A 485 125.89 108.51 -60.84
N ALA A 486 127.11 108.10 -60.45
CA ALA A 486 128.25 107.97 -61.37
C ALA A 486 127.97 107.02 -62.55
N ARG A 487 127.33 105.87 -62.31
CA ARG A 487 126.98 104.87 -63.33
C ARG A 487 125.74 105.22 -64.16
N GLU A 488 125.10 106.35 -63.89
CA GLU A 488 124.00 106.88 -64.71
C GLU A 488 124.53 107.93 -65.71
N LEU A 489 125.53 108.72 -65.29
CA LEU A 489 126.31 109.57 -66.20
C LEU A 489 127.12 108.79 -67.24
N GLU A 490 127.61 107.59 -66.90
CA GLU A 490 128.28 106.72 -67.88
C GLU A 490 127.31 106.11 -68.90
N ARG A 491 126.16 105.59 -68.44
CA ARG A 491 125.15 104.96 -69.32
C ARG A 491 124.56 105.91 -70.35
N GLN A 492 124.36 107.19 -70.00
CA GLN A 492 123.86 108.20 -70.95
C GLN A 492 124.80 108.37 -72.16
N ARG A 493 126.13 108.28 -71.96
CA ARG A 493 127.11 108.35 -73.05
C ARG A 493 127.08 107.12 -73.94
N GLU A 494 126.92 105.92 -73.37
CA GLU A 494 126.76 104.68 -74.14
C GLU A 494 125.47 104.66 -74.97
N GLU A 495 124.42 105.35 -74.53
CA GLU A 495 123.15 105.43 -75.25
C GLU A 495 123.21 106.37 -76.46
N GLU A 496 123.95 107.48 -76.37
CA GLU A 496 124.28 108.34 -77.52
C GLU A 496 125.09 107.57 -78.59
N GLU A 497 126.09 106.78 -78.19
CA GLU A 497 126.84 105.91 -79.12
C GLU A 497 125.97 104.79 -79.73
N LYS A 498 124.97 104.28 -79.00
CA LYS A 498 124.04 103.25 -79.49
C LYS A 498 123.07 103.77 -80.54
N GLN A 499 122.54 104.98 -80.41
CA GLN A 499 121.60 105.53 -81.39
C GLN A 499 122.28 105.67 -82.77
N ASN A 500 123.50 106.20 -82.80
CA ASN A 500 124.35 106.29 -84.00
C ASN A 500 124.63 104.92 -84.67
N ARG A 501 124.59 103.80 -83.91
CA ARG A 501 124.73 102.43 -84.45
C ARG A 501 123.40 101.81 -84.91
N LEU A 502 122.26 102.20 -84.32
CA LEU A 502 120.96 101.60 -84.61
C LEU A 502 120.30 102.17 -85.87
N GLU A 503 120.54 103.43 -86.21
CA GLU A 503 120.07 104.00 -87.49
C GLU A 503 120.76 103.33 -88.69
N ALA A 504 122.05 102.99 -88.57
CA ALA A 504 122.78 102.27 -89.61
C ALA A 504 122.20 100.87 -89.89
N LEU A 505 121.61 100.19 -88.89
CA LEU A 505 121.09 98.83 -88.99
C LEU A 505 119.60 98.74 -89.36
N ARG A 506 118.81 99.81 -89.14
CA ARG A 506 117.37 99.80 -89.47
C ARG A 506 117.06 99.84 -90.97
N ASN A 507 118.06 100.06 -91.82
CA ASN A 507 117.92 100.08 -93.29
C ASN A 507 117.72 98.67 -93.93
N GLN A 508 117.03 97.71 -93.27
CA GLN A 508 116.98 96.29 -93.69
C GLN A 508 115.63 95.51 -93.55
N VAL A 509 115.24 94.96 -92.37
CA VAL A 509 114.30 93.79 -92.29
C VAL A 509 113.19 93.87 -91.22
N GLY A 510 112.07 93.13 -91.40
CA GLY A 510 111.03 92.84 -90.38
C GLY A 510 109.86 91.94 -90.88
N VAL A 511 108.89 91.56 -90.00
CA VAL A 511 107.47 91.03 -90.16
C VAL A 511 106.98 90.18 -88.91
N VAL A 512 105.65 89.92 -88.64
CA VAL A 512 105.00 89.66 -87.27
C VAL A 512 103.67 88.77 -87.22
N ALA A 513 103.25 88.07 -86.08
CA ALA A 513 101.86 87.53 -85.70
C ALA A 513 101.65 86.83 -84.25
N GLU A 514 100.39 86.66 -83.67
CA GLU A 514 99.94 86.11 -82.28
C GLU A 514 98.40 85.66 -82.19
N ALA A 515 97.60 85.15 -81.16
CA ALA A 515 97.62 84.27 -79.90
C ALA A 515 96.16 84.02 -79.22
N ASP A 516 95.83 83.02 -78.30
CA ASP A 516 94.42 82.67 -77.73
C ASP A 516 94.20 81.69 -76.44
N PRO A 517 93.09 81.71 -75.59
CA PRO A 517 92.76 80.77 -74.41
C PRO A 517 91.24 80.46 -73.91
N GLU A 518 90.92 79.38 -73.10
CA GLU A 518 89.56 79.24 -72.37
C GLU A 518 89.32 78.31 -71.09
N ARG A 519 90.13 77.31 -70.73
CA ARG A 519 89.66 76.09 -69.98
C ARG A 519 89.58 76.10 -68.42
N MET A 520 88.53 76.62 -67.76
CA MET A 520 88.61 76.91 -66.28
C MET A 520 87.72 76.19 -65.21
N MET A 521 86.38 76.03 -65.28
CA MET A 521 85.53 75.84 -64.05
C MET A 521 84.49 74.68 -64.03
N SER A 522 84.27 73.99 -62.88
CA SER A 522 83.00 73.31 -62.40
C SER A 522 83.19 72.34 -61.19
N ASP A 523 82.10 71.89 -60.52
CA ASP A 523 82.05 71.08 -59.26
C ASP A 523 81.04 69.88 -59.30
N THR A 524 81.14 68.88 -58.39
CA THR A 524 80.44 67.56 -58.53
C THR A 524 79.81 66.83 -57.29
N GLU A 525 78.55 66.43 -57.47
CA GLU A 525 77.87 65.13 -57.17
C GLU A 525 77.67 64.53 -55.76
N ALA A 526 78.57 64.63 -54.77
CA ALA A 526 78.56 63.72 -53.60
C ALA A 526 77.32 63.74 -52.66
N TRP A 527 76.36 64.65 -52.87
CA TRP A 527 75.26 64.96 -51.95
C TRP A 527 73.97 64.11 -52.14
N ARG A 528 73.84 63.36 -53.25
CA ARG A 528 72.54 62.80 -53.70
C ARG A 528 72.07 61.49 -53.03
N SER A 529 72.94 60.74 -52.36
CA SER A 529 72.74 59.28 -52.15
C SER A 529 72.00 58.84 -50.87
N ARG A 530 71.19 59.68 -50.23
CA ARG A 530 70.72 59.44 -48.83
C ARG A 530 69.29 58.90 -48.65
N GLN A 531 68.57 58.51 -49.70
CA GLN A 531 67.09 58.52 -49.70
C GLN A 531 66.36 57.22 -50.13
N LEU A 532 67.04 56.06 -50.25
CA LEU A 532 66.44 54.82 -50.77
C LEU A 532 66.75 53.58 -49.91
N ASN A 533 65.72 53.01 -49.26
CA ASN A 533 65.44 51.57 -49.08
C ASN A 533 64.54 51.25 -47.84
N VAL A 534 63.22 51.44 -47.98
CA VAL A 534 62.20 50.73 -47.16
C VAL A 534 60.96 50.45 -48.02
N LYS A 535 60.91 49.29 -48.69
CA LYS A 535 59.70 48.74 -49.31
C LYS A 535 59.80 47.22 -49.47
N GLU A 536 59.05 46.48 -48.64
CA GLU A 536 58.15 45.39 -49.04
C GLU A 536 57.38 44.87 -47.80
N PHE A 537 56.29 44.12 -48.01
CA PHE A 537 55.33 43.64 -47.00
C PHE A 537 54.48 44.70 -46.25
N GLU A 538 53.61 45.38 -47.00
CA GLU A 538 52.46 46.11 -46.42
C GLU A 538 51.29 45.16 -46.10
N LEU A 539 51.24 44.65 -44.86
CA LEU A 539 50.02 43.99 -44.35
C LEU A 539 48.90 45.03 -44.17
N LYS A 540 47.82 44.89 -44.94
CA LYS A 540 46.67 45.80 -44.90
C LYS A 540 46.04 45.83 -43.51
N ARG A 541 46.16 46.96 -42.82
CA ARG A 541 45.52 47.22 -41.52
C ARG A 541 43.99 47.05 -41.65
N PRO A 542 43.32 46.26 -40.79
CA PRO A 542 41.86 46.19 -40.77
C PRO A 542 41.28 47.54 -40.33
N LEU A 543 40.10 47.89 -40.86
CA LEU A 543 39.41 49.16 -40.58
C LEU A 543 38.89 49.31 -39.14
N TYR A 544 38.92 48.22 -38.36
CA TYR A 544 38.58 48.19 -36.94
C TYR A 544 39.63 47.36 -36.18
N SER A 545 39.83 47.65 -34.88
CA SER A 545 40.78 46.90 -34.04
C SER A 545 40.25 45.50 -33.73
N ILE A 546 40.72 44.50 -34.48
CA ILE A 546 40.38 43.09 -34.26
C ILE A 546 41.14 42.61 -33.01
N ASN A 547 40.47 42.66 -31.86
CA ASN A 547 41.00 42.20 -30.58
C ASN A 547 40.91 40.67 -30.46
N THR A 548 41.65 39.95 -31.31
CA THR A 548 41.80 38.49 -31.26
C THR A 548 43.06 38.08 -30.49
N TYR A 549 43.00 36.90 -29.86
CA TYR A 549 44.17 36.26 -29.26
C TYR A 549 45.08 35.69 -30.36
N THR A 550 46.41 35.81 -30.19
CA THR A 550 47.38 35.04 -30.98
C THR A 550 47.55 33.64 -30.40
N ASP A 551 47.99 32.67 -31.20
CA ASP A 551 48.26 31.30 -30.72
C ASP A 551 49.22 31.29 -29.52
N THR A 552 50.23 32.17 -29.53
CA THR A 552 51.17 32.38 -28.42
C THR A 552 50.51 32.89 -27.13
N GLN A 553 49.37 33.60 -27.22
CA GLN A 553 48.57 34.02 -26.07
C GLN A 553 47.62 32.90 -25.62
N ILE A 554 47.05 32.12 -26.53
CA ILE A 554 46.19 30.97 -26.22
C ILE A 554 46.99 29.89 -25.47
N VAL A 555 48.17 29.55 -25.99
CA VAL A 555 49.11 28.57 -25.40
C VAL A 555 49.78 29.12 -24.12
N SER A 556 49.57 30.38 -23.76
CA SER A 556 50.07 30.93 -22.49
C SER A 556 49.26 30.48 -21.25
N ASP A 557 48.03 30.00 -21.43
CA ASP A 557 47.23 29.47 -20.32
C ASP A 557 47.69 28.04 -19.97
N PRO A 558 48.13 27.77 -18.73
CA PRO A 558 48.60 26.44 -18.32
C PRO A 558 47.52 25.35 -18.46
N ARG A 559 46.23 25.71 -18.37
CA ARG A 559 45.13 24.75 -18.54
C ARG A 559 45.03 24.26 -19.98
N VAL A 560 45.23 25.15 -20.96
CA VAL A 560 45.25 24.80 -22.39
C VAL A 560 46.45 23.90 -22.70
N ARG A 561 47.63 24.22 -22.16
CA ARG A 561 48.83 23.38 -22.32
C ARG A 561 48.67 21.97 -21.74
N VAL A 562 48.06 21.85 -20.56
CA VAL A 562 47.85 20.54 -19.93
C VAL A 562 46.71 19.77 -20.59
N GLU A 563 45.63 20.43 -21.01
CA GLU A 563 44.56 19.77 -21.78
C GLU A 563 45.09 19.25 -23.13
N GLN A 564 45.87 20.05 -23.85
CA GLN A 564 46.50 19.62 -25.09
C GLN A 564 47.46 18.44 -24.87
N ALA A 565 48.30 18.46 -23.82
CA ALA A 565 49.17 17.32 -23.50
C ALA A 565 48.38 16.06 -23.11
N LEU A 566 47.27 16.19 -22.38
CA LEU A 566 46.37 15.07 -22.05
C LEU A 566 45.61 14.54 -23.28
N ARG A 567 45.34 15.41 -24.27
CA ARG A 567 44.75 15.07 -25.56
C ARG A 567 45.73 14.32 -26.46
N GLU A 568 46.96 14.81 -26.56
CA GLU A 568 48.07 14.16 -27.28
C GLU A 568 48.43 12.79 -26.66
N ALA A 569 48.29 12.64 -25.33
CA ALA A 569 48.41 11.36 -24.63
C ALA A 569 47.15 10.47 -24.69
N GLY A 570 46.06 10.91 -25.34
CA GLY A 570 44.79 10.16 -25.44
C GLY A 570 43.99 10.04 -24.13
N LEU A 571 44.42 10.69 -23.04
CA LEU A 571 43.83 10.61 -21.70
C LEU A 571 42.63 11.54 -21.47
N GLN A 572 42.24 12.32 -22.48
CA GLN A 572 41.16 13.32 -22.53
C GLN A 572 39.79 12.95 -21.90
N HIS A 573 39.49 11.67 -21.68
CA HIS A 573 38.22 11.19 -21.10
C HIS A 573 38.40 10.39 -19.79
N SER A 574 39.64 10.23 -19.32
CA SER A 574 39.94 9.58 -18.04
C SER A 574 39.45 10.40 -16.85
N ARG A 575 39.22 9.73 -15.70
CA ARG A 575 38.96 10.45 -14.42
C ARG A 575 40.15 11.31 -14.03
N TYR A 576 41.36 10.75 -14.13
CA TYR A 576 42.63 11.45 -13.91
C TYR A 576 42.74 12.79 -14.65
N ALA A 577 42.34 12.86 -15.93
CA ALA A 577 42.34 14.12 -16.69
C ALA A 577 41.35 15.15 -16.11
N LYS A 578 40.18 14.72 -15.62
CA LYS A 578 39.21 15.62 -14.96
C LYS A 578 39.76 16.11 -13.62
N ASP A 579 40.32 15.22 -12.82
CA ASP A 579 40.91 15.53 -11.51
C ASP A 579 42.05 16.54 -11.67
N VAL A 580 42.99 16.29 -12.59
CA VAL A 580 44.11 17.21 -12.90
C VAL A 580 43.60 18.57 -13.40
N LEU A 581 42.67 18.59 -14.37
CA LEU A 581 42.14 19.86 -14.91
C LEU A 581 41.33 20.65 -13.89
N SER A 582 40.72 20.01 -12.89
CA SER A 582 39.99 20.68 -11.79
C SER A 582 40.89 21.47 -10.84
N VAL A 583 42.16 21.07 -10.70
CA VAL A 583 43.14 21.69 -9.79
C VAL A 583 43.84 22.89 -10.42
N LEU A 584 43.87 22.98 -11.76
CA LEU A 584 44.57 24.03 -12.48
C LEU A 584 43.80 25.37 -12.47
N THR A 585 44.33 26.33 -11.73
CA THR A 585 43.80 27.69 -11.67
C THR A 585 44.05 28.47 -12.98
N PRO A 586 43.15 29.38 -13.38
CA PRO A 586 43.39 30.29 -14.49
C PRO A 586 44.50 31.31 -14.15
N PRO A 587 45.31 31.75 -15.12
CA PRO A 587 46.41 32.70 -14.90
C PRO A 587 45.93 34.11 -14.48
N LYS A 588 44.62 34.37 -14.54
CA LYS A 588 43.95 35.49 -13.86
C LYS A 588 42.67 34.94 -13.22
N PRO A 589 42.41 35.20 -11.92
CA PRO A 589 41.16 34.79 -11.29
C PRO A 589 39.96 35.52 -11.93
N PRO A 590 38.76 34.92 -11.94
CA PRO A 590 37.54 35.61 -12.36
C PRO A 590 37.29 36.84 -11.49
N ARG A 591 36.70 37.89 -12.08
CA ARG A 591 36.34 39.10 -11.36
C ARG A 591 35.26 38.78 -10.30
N ARG A 592 35.18 39.59 -9.24
CA ARG A 592 34.25 39.37 -8.12
C ARG A 592 32.76 39.37 -8.52
N ASP A 593 32.44 40.04 -9.63
CA ASP A 593 31.10 40.10 -10.24
C ASP A 593 30.70 38.81 -11.00
N THR A 594 31.67 37.94 -11.30
CA THR A 594 31.52 36.77 -12.18
C THR A 594 31.88 35.45 -11.49
N GLN A 595 31.92 35.44 -10.15
CA GLN A 595 32.11 34.22 -9.36
C GLN A 595 30.81 33.43 -9.25
N SER A 596 30.67 32.38 -10.07
CA SER A 596 29.57 31.42 -9.99
C SER A 596 29.65 30.58 -8.72
N VAL A 597 28.63 30.62 -7.87
CA VAL A 597 28.56 29.86 -6.59
C VAL A 597 28.20 28.38 -6.80
N ILE A 598 27.93 27.95 -8.04
CA ILE A 598 27.59 26.57 -8.39
C ILE A 598 28.83 25.68 -8.25
N LYS A 599 28.78 24.74 -7.31
CA LYS A 599 29.70 23.60 -7.25
C LYS A 599 29.10 22.47 -8.11
N PHE A 600 29.93 21.86 -8.94
CA PHE A 600 29.66 20.62 -9.69
C PHE A 600 30.47 19.47 -9.08
#